data_AF-A0A954ICN2-F1
#
_entry.id   AF-A0A954ICN2-F1
#
_cell.length_a   1.000
_cell.length_b   1.000
_cell.length_c   1.000
_cell.angle_alpha   90.00
_cell.angle_beta   90.00
_cell.angle_gamma   90.00
#
_symmetry.space_group_name_H-M   'P 1'
#
loop_
_entity.id
_entity.type
_entity.pdbx_description
1 polymer ?
#
loop_
_entity_poly.entity_id
_entity_poly.type
_entity_poly.pdbx_seq_one_letter_code
_entity_poly.pdbx_strand_id
1 'polypeptide(L)'
;MALPHVLPFEKPLYELEERLLKLETQPDPGPAEKESMRRMRVELSQMTRELYQRLNPWQIVQVSRHAERPQTPDYIELVFDEFVELHGDRTFGDDRAIVTGFAKLAGRKVMLVGHQKGRNLKERTECCFGCAHPEGYRKA
;
A
#
# COMPACT_ATOMS: atom_id res chain seq x y z
N MET A 1 7.51 12.58 10.22
CA MET A 1 6.53 11.98 9.30
C MET A 1 7.09 12.12 7.90
N ALA A 2 7.35 11.02 7.21
CA ALA A 2 7.84 11.07 5.83
C ALA A 2 6.85 11.87 4.98
N LEU A 3 7.33 12.79 4.15
CA LEU A 3 6.47 13.53 3.23
C LEU A 3 5.72 12.49 2.38
N PRO A 4 4.39 12.42 2.46
CA PRO A 4 3.63 11.50 1.62
C PRO A 4 3.98 11.82 0.17
N HIS A 5 4.18 10.77 -0.62
CA HIS A 5 4.50 10.92 -2.04
C HIS A 5 3.24 11.35 -2.80
N VAL A 6 2.82 12.61 -2.61
CA VAL A 6 1.55 13.15 -3.13
C VAL A 6 1.53 13.08 -4.65
N LEU A 7 0.50 12.43 -5.20
CA LEU A 7 0.34 12.40 -6.64
C LEU A 7 -0.11 13.77 -7.14
N PRO A 8 0.33 14.22 -8.34
CA PRO A 8 0.05 15.58 -8.80
C PRO A 8 -1.44 15.96 -8.87
N PHE A 9 -2.31 14.98 -9.09
CA PHE A 9 -3.75 15.17 -9.18
C PHE A 9 -4.45 15.16 -7.80
N GLU A 10 -3.78 14.68 -6.75
CA GLU A 10 -4.30 14.64 -5.37
C GLU A 10 -4.01 15.91 -4.58
N LYS A 11 -3.25 16.86 -5.15
CA LYS A 11 -2.98 18.17 -4.56
C LYS A 11 -4.20 18.84 -3.89
N PRO A 12 -5.39 18.92 -4.53
CA PRO A 12 -6.54 19.56 -3.87
C PRO A 12 -7.04 18.79 -2.64
N LEU A 13 -6.92 17.47 -2.61
CA LEU A 13 -7.24 16.66 -1.43
C LEU A 13 -6.24 16.93 -0.31
N TYR A 14 -4.96 16.97 -0.66
CA TYR A 14 -3.88 17.21 0.29
C TYR A 14 -3.95 18.60 0.94
N GLU A 15 -4.28 19.63 0.16
CA GLU A 15 -4.50 20.98 0.70
C GLU A 15 -5.65 21.03 1.70
N LEU A 16 -6.71 20.27 1.46
CA LEU A 16 -7.88 20.18 2.33
C LEU A 16 -7.56 19.35 3.59
N GLU A 17 -6.81 18.26 3.46
CA GLU A 17 -6.24 17.49 4.58
C GLU A 17 -5.33 18.35 5.46
N GLU A 18 -4.45 19.14 4.88
CA GLU A 18 -3.53 20.01 5.63
C GLU A 18 -4.29 21.08 6.41
N ARG A 19 -5.37 21.66 5.84
CA ARG A 19 -6.25 22.59 6.55
C ARG A 19 -6.96 21.90 7.72
N LEU A 20 -7.42 20.68 7.52
CA LEU A 20 -8.10 19.88 8.54
C LEU A 20 -7.14 19.56 9.69
N LEU A 21 -5.92 19.13 9.39
CA LEU A 21 -4.88 18.84 10.37
C LEU A 21 -4.51 20.07 11.20
N LYS A 22 -4.42 21.25 10.58
CA LYS A 22 -4.18 22.52 11.29
C LYS A 22 -5.27 22.85 12.30
N LEU A 23 -6.54 22.59 11.94
CA LEU A 23 -7.68 22.78 12.84
C LEU A 23 -7.71 21.74 13.97
N GLU A 24 -7.34 20.49 13.69
CA GLU A 24 -7.25 19.44 14.72
C GLU A 24 -6.14 19.68 15.74
N THR A 25 -5.04 20.29 15.31
CA THR A 25 -3.86 20.53 16.16
C THR A 25 -4.05 21.75 17.07
N GLN A 26 -5.10 22.57 16.87
CA GLN A 26 -5.39 23.70 17.75
C GLN A 26 -5.91 23.21 19.12
N PRO A 27 -5.35 23.72 20.24
CA PRO A 27 -5.87 23.42 21.57
C PRO A 27 -7.24 24.09 21.78
N ASP A 28 -8.18 23.33 22.38
CA ASP A 28 -9.57 23.73 22.68
C ASP A 28 -10.39 24.26 21.49
N PRO A 29 -10.67 23.43 20.46
CA PRO A 29 -11.57 23.82 19.40
C PRO A 29 -12.98 24.02 19.95
N GLY A 30 -13.54 25.21 19.72
CA GLY A 30 -14.91 25.54 20.05
C GLY A 30 -15.92 24.68 19.26
N PRO A 31 -17.21 24.77 19.61
CA PRO A 31 -18.26 23.97 18.95
C PRO A 31 -18.40 24.30 17.45
N ALA A 32 -18.10 25.53 17.02
CA ALA A 32 -18.16 25.94 15.63
C ALA A 32 -17.01 25.33 14.80
N GLU A 33 -15.80 25.27 15.36
CA GLU A 33 -14.64 24.65 14.74
C GLU A 33 -14.83 23.14 14.60
N LYS A 34 -15.41 22.49 15.62
CA LYS A 34 -15.77 21.06 15.56
C LYS A 34 -16.77 20.74 14.46
N GLU A 35 -17.77 21.60 14.26
CA GLU A 35 -18.74 21.44 13.18
C GLU A 35 -18.10 21.69 11.80
N SER A 36 -17.23 22.69 11.68
CA SER A 36 -16.45 22.93 10.46
C SER A 36 -15.55 21.74 10.09
N MET A 37 -14.84 21.17 11.07
CA MET A 37 -14.04 19.96 10.88
C MET A 37 -14.89 18.78 10.40
N ARG A 38 -16.09 18.59 10.95
CA ARG A 38 -17.01 17.52 10.49
C ARG A 38 -17.41 17.72 9.03
N ARG A 39 -17.79 18.94 8.64
CA ARG A 39 -18.14 19.27 7.25
C ARG A 39 -16.97 19.04 6.32
N MET A 40 -15.78 19.50 6.69
CA MET A 40 -14.55 19.34 5.93
C MET A 40 -14.18 17.85 5.75
N ARG A 41 -14.36 17.00 6.77
CA ARG A 41 -14.17 15.54 6.64
C ARG A 41 -15.13 14.91 5.64
N VAL A 42 -16.40 15.33 5.67
CA VAL A 42 -17.42 14.81 4.73
C VAL A 42 -17.09 15.25 3.30
N GLU A 43 -16.73 16.53 3.12
CA GLU A 43 -16.30 17.08 1.83
C GLU A 43 -15.05 16.36 1.30
N LEU A 44 -14.06 16.14 2.16
CA LEU A 44 -12.86 15.36 1.83
C LEU A 44 -13.24 13.97 1.32
N SER A 45 -14.06 13.23 2.07
CA SER A 45 -14.48 11.88 1.68
C SER A 45 -15.23 11.85 0.34
N GLN A 46 -16.11 12.81 0.10
CA GLN A 46 -16.85 12.94 -1.17
C GLN A 46 -15.90 13.26 -2.32
N MET A 47 -15.02 14.24 -2.15
CA MET A 47 -14.07 14.66 -3.16
C MET A 47 -13.07 13.54 -3.51
N THR A 48 -12.56 12.82 -2.50
CA THR A 48 -11.71 11.65 -2.70
C THR A 48 -12.44 10.61 -3.56
N ARG A 49 -13.69 10.30 -3.21
CA ARG A 49 -14.49 9.33 -3.97
C ARG A 49 -14.66 9.75 -5.43
N GLU A 50 -15.06 11.01 -5.68
CA GLU A 50 -15.29 11.51 -7.03
C GLU A 50 -14.01 11.52 -7.89
N LEU A 51 -12.90 11.94 -7.30
CA LEU A 51 -11.60 12.00 -7.97
C LEU A 51 -11.10 10.61 -8.34
N TYR A 52 -11.15 9.65 -7.41
CA TYR A 52 -10.74 8.27 -7.67
C TYR A 52 -11.69 7.51 -8.60
N GLN A 53 -12.96 7.92 -8.71
CA GLN A 53 -13.90 7.35 -9.68
C GLN A 53 -13.63 7.80 -11.12
N ARG A 54 -12.96 8.94 -11.32
CA ARG A 54 -12.73 9.55 -12.65
C ARG A 54 -11.25 9.60 -13.02
N LEU A 55 -10.47 8.64 -12.54
CA LEU A 55 -9.04 8.57 -12.87
C LEU A 55 -8.83 8.33 -14.36
N ASN A 56 -7.92 9.11 -14.94
CA ASN A 56 -7.44 8.86 -16.29
C ASN A 56 -6.41 7.70 -16.30
N PRO A 57 -6.11 7.11 -17.48
CA PRO A 57 -5.20 5.97 -17.56
C PRO A 57 -3.81 6.22 -16.96
N TRP A 58 -3.26 7.44 -17.11
CA TRP A 58 -1.97 7.79 -16.54
C TRP A 58 -2.01 7.89 -15.02
N GLN A 59 -3.07 8.47 -14.45
CA GLN A 59 -3.29 8.56 -13.01
C GLN A 59 -3.43 7.17 -12.39
N ILE A 60 -4.12 6.24 -13.06
CA ILE A 60 -4.20 4.83 -12.64
C ILE A 60 -2.79 4.21 -12.55
N VAL A 61 -1.93 4.44 -13.54
CA VAL A 61 -0.53 3.98 -13.52
C VAL A 61 0.22 4.63 -12.36
N GLN A 62 0.03 5.92 -12.08
CA GLN A 62 0.66 6.61 -10.95
C GLN A 62 0.25 5.98 -9.62
N VAL A 63 -1.04 5.71 -9.39
CA VAL A 63 -1.55 5.01 -8.19
C VAL A 63 -0.94 3.61 -8.08
N SER A 64 -0.87 2.86 -9.18
CA SER A 64 -0.28 1.52 -9.19
C SER A 64 1.21 1.50 -8.79
N ARG A 65 1.90 2.62 -8.98
CA ARG A 65 3.33 2.81 -8.67
C ARG A 65 3.57 3.61 -7.40
N HIS A 66 2.52 3.88 -6.63
CA HIS A 66 2.62 4.62 -5.37
C HIS A 66 3.65 3.98 -4.44
N ALA A 67 4.46 4.81 -3.77
CA ALA A 67 5.57 4.34 -2.93
C ALA A 67 5.07 3.50 -1.75
N GLU A 68 3.97 3.93 -1.14
CA GLU A 68 3.30 3.25 -0.01
C GLU A 68 2.22 2.26 -0.45
N ARG A 69 2.23 1.83 -1.73
CA ARG A 69 1.27 0.80 -2.16
C ARG A 69 1.55 -0.49 -1.38
N PRO A 70 0.53 -1.09 -0.70
CA PRO A 70 0.72 -2.34 0.03
C PRO A 70 1.28 -3.44 -0.86
N GLN A 71 2.26 -4.18 -0.34
CA GLN A 71 2.95 -5.26 -1.01
C GLN A 71 2.44 -6.63 -0.53
N THR A 72 2.92 -7.72 -1.13
CA THR A 72 2.47 -9.08 -0.81
C THR A 72 2.51 -9.40 0.71
N PRO A 73 3.59 -9.09 1.45
CA PRO A 73 3.65 -9.29 2.90
C PRO A 73 2.54 -8.57 3.67
N ASP A 74 2.15 -7.37 3.23
CA ASP A 74 1.11 -6.58 3.90
C ASP A 74 -0.25 -7.28 3.81
N TYR A 75 -0.56 -7.86 2.64
CA TYR A 75 -1.78 -8.65 2.51
C TYR A 75 -1.69 -9.97 3.27
N ILE A 76 -0.51 -10.59 3.35
CA ILE A 76 -0.30 -11.80 4.14
C ILE A 76 -0.62 -11.51 5.61
N GLU A 77 -0.03 -10.46 6.19
CA GLU A 77 -0.23 -10.08 7.59
C GLU A 77 -1.68 -9.67 7.92
N LEU A 78 -2.39 -9.05 6.97
CA LEU A 78 -3.75 -8.55 7.20
C LEU A 78 -4.86 -9.58 6.98
N VAL A 79 -4.63 -10.56 6.10
CA VAL A 79 -5.70 -11.42 5.56
C VAL A 79 -5.51 -12.90 5.91
N PHE A 80 -4.29 -13.35 6.18
CA PHE A 80 -3.97 -14.77 6.34
C PHE A 80 -3.46 -15.08 7.74
N ASP A 81 -3.80 -16.29 8.20
CA ASP A 81 -3.33 -16.84 9.46
C ASP A 81 -2.24 -17.90 9.21
N GLU A 82 -1.36 -18.12 10.19
CA GLU A 82 -0.36 -19.20 10.19
C GLU A 82 0.48 -19.28 8.88
N PHE A 83 0.93 -18.13 8.37
CA PHE A 83 1.79 -18.12 7.18
C PHE A 83 3.16 -18.72 7.49
N VAL A 84 3.58 -19.68 6.65
CA VAL A 84 4.90 -20.30 6.68
C VAL A 84 5.52 -20.14 5.30
N GLU A 85 6.54 -19.27 5.22
CA GLU A 85 7.29 -19.01 4.00
C GLU A 85 8.15 -20.22 3.61
N LEU A 86 8.20 -20.51 2.31
CA LEU A 86 9.03 -21.54 1.72
C LEU A 86 10.12 -20.89 0.86
N HIS A 87 11.32 -21.44 0.93
CA HIS A 87 12.51 -20.88 0.30
C HIS A 87 13.15 -21.88 -0.68
N GLY A 88 13.67 -21.33 -1.79
CA GLY A 88 14.52 -22.03 -2.76
C GLY A 88 13.78 -22.84 -3.83
N ASP A 89 14.37 -22.89 -5.02
CA ASP A 89 13.91 -23.70 -6.17
C ASP A 89 14.51 -25.12 -6.20
N ARG A 90 15.22 -25.52 -5.14
CA ARG A 90 15.97 -26.78 -5.00
C ARG A 90 17.07 -27.02 -6.07
N THR A 91 17.38 -26.04 -6.91
CA THR A 91 18.25 -26.21 -8.07
C THR A 91 19.37 -25.18 -8.10
N PHE A 92 19.04 -23.89 -7.99
CA PHE A 92 19.97 -22.79 -8.15
C PHE A 92 19.97 -21.87 -6.93
N GLY A 93 18.81 -21.43 -6.46
CA GLY A 93 18.75 -20.41 -5.42
C GLY A 93 17.34 -20.06 -4.95
N ASP A 94 17.28 -19.14 -3.99
CA ASP A 94 16.05 -18.57 -3.47
C ASP A 94 15.91 -17.12 -3.96
N ASP A 95 14.95 -16.87 -4.84
CA ASP A 95 14.66 -15.53 -5.33
C ASP A 95 13.75 -14.78 -4.36
N ARG A 96 14.27 -13.68 -3.80
CA ARG A 96 13.54 -12.82 -2.86
C ARG A 96 12.48 -11.95 -3.53
N ALA A 97 12.48 -11.87 -4.87
CA ALA A 97 11.40 -11.24 -5.63
C ALA A 97 10.09 -12.05 -5.57
N ILE A 98 10.14 -13.33 -5.20
CA ILE A 98 8.97 -14.21 -5.06
C ILE A 98 8.86 -14.71 -3.63
N VAL A 99 7.76 -14.32 -2.98
CA VAL A 99 7.34 -14.86 -1.69
C VAL A 99 6.34 -15.98 -1.96
N THR A 100 6.62 -17.17 -1.43
CA THR A 100 5.72 -18.32 -1.52
C THR A 100 5.60 -19.01 -0.17
N GLY A 101 4.45 -19.61 0.11
CA GLY A 101 4.25 -20.31 1.38
C GLY A 101 2.85 -20.83 1.61
N PHE A 102 2.70 -21.64 2.65
CA PHE A 102 1.40 -22.10 3.11
C PHE A 102 0.80 -21.10 4.09
N ALA A 103 -0.50 -20.87 3.99
CA ALA A 103 -1.26 -20.04 4.91
C ALA A 103 -2.66 -20.62 5.13
N LYS A 104 -3.39 -20.05 6.09
CA LYS A 104 -4.83 -20.27 6.26
C LYS A 104 -5.60 -19.02 5.88
N LEU A 105 -6.63 -19.19 5.06
CA LEU A 105 -7.60 -18.15 4.73
C LEU A 105 -8.98 -18.61 5.20
N ALA A 106 -9.56 -17.92 6.18
CA ALA A 106 -10.85 -18.30 6.78
C ALA A 106 -10.91 -19.79 7.18
N GLY A 107 -9.82 -20.28 7.81
CA GLY A 107 -9.67 -21.67 8.24
C GLY A 107 -9.30 -22.67 7.13
N ARG A 108 -9.22 -22.27 5.86
CA ARG A 108 -8.83 -23.15 4.74
C ARG A 108 -7.34 -23.01 4.45
N LYS A 109 -6.62 -24.13 4.36
CA LYS A 109 -5.20 -24.15 3.96
C LYS A 109 -5.08 -23.78 2.49
N VAL A 110 -4.21 -22.82 2.19
CA VAL A 110 -3.93 -22.32 0.84
C VAL A 110 -2.42 -22.24 0.62
N MET A 111 -2.01 -22.32 -0.64
CA MET A 111 -0.67 -21.94 -1.09
C MET A 111 -0.75 -20.51 -1.63
N LEU A 112 0.19 -19.66 -1.23
CA LEU A 112 0.27 -18.28 -1.65
C LEU A 112 1.57 -18.09 -2.43
N VAL A 113 1.48 -17.40 -3.57
CA VAL A 113 2.64 -16.98 -4.37
C VAL A 113 2.41 -15.52 -4.74
N GLY A 114 3.41 -14.67 -4.52
CA GLY A 114 3.30 -13.26 -4.87
C GLY A 114 4.65 -12.59 -5.08
N HIS A 115 4.63 -11.54 -5.90
CA HIS A 115 5.81 -10.72 -6.13
C HIS A 115 6.06 -9.78 -4.95
N GLN A 116 7.32 -9.65 -4.56
CA GLN A 116 7.76 -8.75 -3.52
C GLN A 116 8.74 -7.72 -4.08
N LYS A 117 8.41 -6.44 -3.92
CA LYS A 117 9.21 -5.34 -4.49
C LYS A 117 10.20 -4.75 -3.48
N GLY A 118 9.90 -4.81 -2.18
CA GLY A 118 10.68 -4.13 -1.14
C GLY A 118 10.25 -2.69 -0.93
N ARG A 119 10.27 -2.23 0.33
CA ARG A 119 9.87 -0.87 0.72
C ARG A 119 11.06 0.08 0.66
N ASN A 120 12.15 -0.33 1.28
CA ASN A 120 13.39 0.44 1.39
C ASN A 120 14.33 0.19 0.21
N LEU A 121 15.29 1.09 -0.02
CA LEU A 121 16.27 0.93 -1.11
C LEU A 121 17.03 -0.41 -1.00
N LYS A 122 17.43 -0.80 0.22
CA LYS A 122 18.14 -2.06 0.49
C LYS A 122 17.29 -3.26 0.08
N GLU A 123 16.06 -3.33 0.59
CA GLU A 123 15.11 -4.40 0.27
C GLU A 123 14.77 -4.45 -1.23
N ARG A 124 14.62 -3.28 -1.88
CA ARG A 124 14.36 -3.21 -3.32
C ARG A 124 15.48 -3.80 -4.14
N THR A 125 16.72 -3.54 -3.75
CA THR A 125 17.89 -4.15 -4.41
C THR A 125 17.91 -5.65 -4.19
N GLU A 126 17.63 -6.11 -2.97
CA GLU A 126 17.59 -7.55 -2.62
C GLU A 126 16.46 -8.30 -3.34
N CYS A 127 15.30 -7.68 -3.53
CA CYS A 127 14.16 -8.28 -4.22
C CYS A 127 14.14 -7.93 -5.73
N CYS A 128 15.22 -7.36 -6.26
CA CYS A 128 15.32 -6.93 -7.66
C CYS A 128 14.11 -6.10 -8.15
N PHE A 129 13.58 -5.24 -7.29
CA PHE A 129 12.39 -4.42 -7.52
C PHE A 129 11.12 -5.21 -7.86
N GLY A 130 11.04 -6.48 -7.46
CA GLY A 130 9.95 -7.40 -7.76
C GLY A 130 10.06 -8.10 -9.12
N CYS A 131 11.18 -7.89 -9.83
CA CYS A 131 11.47 -8.60 -11.07
C CYS A 131 12.08 -9.96 -10.73
N ALA A 132 11.28 -11.01 -10.88
CA ALA A 132 11.74 -12.38 -10.61
C ALA A 132 12.71 -12.87 -11.70
N HIS A 133 13.74 -13.56 -11.25
CA HIS A 133 14.67 -14.34 -12.05
C HIS A 133 14.07 -15.72 -12.38
N PRO A 134 14.65 -16.49 -13.32
CA PRO A 134 14.16 -17.82 -13.68
C PRO A 134 13.98 -18.77 -12.48
N GLU A 135 14.86 -18.72 -11.49
CA GLU A 135 14.76 -19.49 -10.24
C GLU A 135 13.52 -19.12 -9.41
N GLY A 136 13.11 -17.84 -9.40
CA GLY A 136 11.87 -17.40 -8.74
C GLY A 136 10.63 -18.02 -9.38
N TYR A 137 10.62 -18.14 -10.71
CA TYR A 137 9.53 -18.83 -11.44
C TYR A 137 9.54 -20.35 -11.24
N ARG A 138 10.69 -20.97 -10.97
CA ARG A 138 10.77 -22.40 -10.63
C ARG A 138 10.33 -22.69 -9.20
N LYS A 139 10.53 -21.73 -8.30
CA LYS A 139 10.10 -21.78 -6.89
C LYS A 139 8.58 -21.63 -6.73
N ALA A 140 7.94 -20.83 -7.58
CA ALA A 140 6.50 -20.58 -7.60
C ALA A 140 5.67 -21.84 -7.88
#